data_AF-A0AA42ISH6-F1
#
_entry.id   AF-A0AA42ISH6-F1
#
_cell.length_a   1.000
_cell.length_b   1.000
_cell.length_c   1.000
_cell.angle_alpha   90.00
_cell.angle_beta   90.00
_cell.angle_gamma   90.00
#
_symmetry.space_group_name_H-M   'P 1'
#
loop_
_entity.id
_entity.type
_entity.pdbx_description
1 polymer ?
#
loop_
_entity_poly.entity_id
_entity_poly.type
_entity_poly.pdbx_seq_one_letter_code
_entity_poly.pdbx_strand_id
1 'polypeptide(L)'
;MRALKYLLVASPLIIAGCASQPSLPPPEFPGIEQSDKIVIHDQRPSSESEKEIFSLLVTSSAYAIYRMPDTATKPTGPRLLAHRAYETFPELGSQPNINVHHFVTYANLQSQLRKSSLVAGLTGPIGVAILSRQELPVGDVLTTRIDSSIFEKTAGGEEYTRAFFSAEENPEKSPVNLIYIDAEMLGQRIASRCLVPPIKDKPHLFLIEAMDMCITNHLALYRSDAVKETAAK
;
A
#
# COMPACT_ATOMS: atom_id res chain seq x y z
N MET A 1 -33.31 22.65 -51.75
CA MET A 1 -32.66 21.50 -51.07
C MET A 1 -31.19 21.83 -50.83
N ARG A 2 -30.92 22.62 -49.80
CA ARG A 2 -29.58 23.06 -49.34
C ARG A 2 -29.61 22.99 -47.82
N ALA A 3 -28.47 22.69 -47.22
CA ALA A 3 -28.21 22.69 -45.77
C ALA A 3 -28.68 21.46 -44.96
N LEU A 4 -28.18 20.26 -45.29
CA LEU A 4 -28.16 19.16 -44.32
C LEU A 4 -27.00 18.18 -44.59
N LYS A 5 -25.75 18.67 -44.66
CA LYS A 5 -24.57 17.81 -44.86
C LYS A 5 -23.36 18.14 -43.96
N TYR A 6 -23.49 19.02 -42.97
CA TYR A 6 -22.36 19.43 -42.14
C TYR A 6 -22.72 19.57 -40.66
N LEU A 7 -23.17 18.47 -40.04
CA LEU A 7 -23.37 18.41 -38.59
C LEU A 7 -23.04 17.01 -38.07
N LEU A 8 -21.79 16.60 -38.27
CA LEU A 8 -21.13 15.67 -37.36
C LEU A 8 -19.95 16.45 -36.77
N VAL A 9 -20.30 17.25 -35.78
CA VAL A 9 -19.40 18.03 -34.95
C VAL A 9 -18.42 17.04 -34.30
N ALA A 10 -17.14 17.28 -34.57
CA ALA A 10 -16.04 16.72 -33.83
C ALA A 10 -16.26 16.98 -32.33
N SER A 11 -16.47 15.92 -31.55
CA SER A 11 -16.34 15.98 -30.09
C SER A 11 -14.88 15.65 -29.75
N PRO A 12 -14.01 16.64 -29.44
CA PRO A 12 -12.80 16.33 -28.73
C PRO A 12 -13.21 16.03 -27.29
N LEU A 13 -13.29 14.76 -26.94
CA LEU A 13 -13.29 14.31 -25.54
C LEU A 13 -11.92 14.64 -24.94
N ILE A 14 -11.67 15.92 -24.66
CA ILE A 14 -10.60 16.35 -23.77
C ILE A 14 -11.20 16.31 -22.37
N ILE A 15 -11.30 15.10 -21.81
CA ILE A 15 -11.33 14.93 -20.36
C ILE A 15 -9.89 14.56 -19.98
N ALA A 16 -8.96 15.48 -20.26
CA ALA A 16 -7.65 15.48 -19.63
C ALA A 16 -7.83 16.01 -18.20
N GLY A 17 -8.50 15.23 -17.36
CA GLY A 17 -8.37 15.35 -15.92
C GLY A 17 -6.99 14.84 -15.56
N CYS A 18 -5.96 15.66 -15.79
CA CYS A 18 -4.65 15.42 -15.20
C CYS A 18 -4.90 15.36 -13.70
N ALA A 19 -4.83 14.16 -13.12
CA ALA A 19 -4.75 13.98 -11.69
C ALA A 19 -3.62 14.90 -11.21
N SER A 20 -4.00 15.99 -10.54
CA SER A 20 -3.06 16.98 -10.06
C SER A 20 -2.15 16.23 -9.10
N GLN A 21 -0.86 16.14 -9.41
CA GLN A 21 0.10 15.64 -8.45
C GLN A 21 -0.06 16.46 -7.16
N PRO A 22 0.07 15.83 -5.98
CA PRO A 22 0.02 16.54 -4.72
C PRO A 22 0.92 17.78 -4.80
N SER A 23 0.42 18.92 -4.31
CA SER A 23 1.15 20.19 -4.32
C SER A 23 2.44 20.15 -3.47
N LEU A 24 2.56 19.14 -2.62
CA LEU A 24 3.71 18.89 -1.77
C LEU A 24 4.61 17.81 -2.40
N PRO A 25 5.95 17.94 -2.31
CA PRO A 25 6.83 16.85 -2.66
C PRO A 25 6.68 15.67 -1.67
N PRO A 26 6.96 14.43 -2.09
CA PRO A 26 7.07 13.31 -1.17
C PRO A 26 8.09 13.61 -0.06
N PRO A 27 7.91 13.05 1.16
CA PRO A 27 8.85 13.26 2.25
C PRO A 27 10.23 12.65 1.94
N GLU A 28 11.26 13.33 2.42
CA GLU A 28 12.64 12.85 2.37
C GLU A 28 13.02 12.11 3.66
N PHE A 29 13.94 11.15 3.54
CA PHE A 29 14.45 10.36 4.66
C PHE A 29 15.95 10.66 4.83
N PRO A 30 16.31 11.72 5.56
CA PRO A 30 17.69 12.16 5.69
C PRO A 30 18.53 11.12 6.45
N GLY A 31 19.79 10.93 6.03
CA GLY A 31 20.70 10.00 6.70
C GLY A 31 20.42 8.53 6.36
N ILE A 32 19.65 8.26 5.30
CA ILE A 32 19.42 6.89 4.84
C ILE A 32 20.74 6.16 4.58
N GLU A 33 21.75 6.87 4.08
CA GLU A 33 23.11 6.39 3.78
C GLU A 33 23.78 5.78 5.03
N GLN A 34 23.43 6.22 6.24
CA GLN A 34 24.00 5.69 7.49
C GLN A 34 23.67 4.20 7.70
N SER A 35 22.61 3.73 7.05
CA SER A 35 22.18 2.33 7.07
C SER A 35 22.70 1.52 5.89
N ASP A 36 23.58 2.07 5.03
CA ASP A 36 24.23 1.32 3.93
C ASP A 36 25.11 0.18 4.45
N LYS A 37 25.52 0.23 5.72
CA LYS A 37 26.22 -0.85 6.40
C LYS A 37 25.35 -2.07 6.70
N ILE A 38 24.02 -1.94 6.66
CA ILE A 38 23.09 -3.04 6.84
C ILE A 38 22.99 -3.82 5.53
N VAL A 39 23.37 -5.09 5.58
CA VAL A 39 23.22 -6.03 4.48
C VAL A 39 21.78 -6.52 4.44
N ILE A 40 21.09 -6.17 3.35
CA ILE A 40 19.74 -6.65 3.07
C ILE A 40 19.85 -7.89 2.18
N HIS A 41 19.40 -9.02 2.68
CA HIS A 41 19.21 -10.23 1.88
C HIS A 41 17.76 -10.26 1.39
N ASP A 42 17.53 -9.72 0.20
CA ASP A 42 16.22 -9.77 -0.44
C ASP A 42 15.96 -11.19 -0.97
N GLN A 43 15.06 -11.90 -0.28
CA GLN A 43 14.61 -13.26 -0.61
C GLN A 43 13.17 -13.27 -1.12
N ARG A 44 12.60 -12.10 -1.42
CA ARG A 44 11.23 -11.99 -1.91
C ARG A 44 11.09 -12.69 -3.25
N PRO A 45 9.90 -13.25 -3.56
CA PRO A 45 9.55 -13.59 -4.92
C PRO A 45 9.71 -12.35 -5.82
N SER A 46 10.36 -12.50 -6.98
CA SER A 46 10.65 -11.36 -7.87
C SER A 46 9.40 -10.59 -8.28
N SER A 47 8.27 -11.30 -8.40
CA SER A 47 6.96 -10.71 -8.69
C SER A 47 6.54 -9.63 -7.69
N GLU A 48 6.95 -9.70 -6.42
CA GLU A 48 6.59 -8.69 -5.41
C GLU A 48 7.17 -7.31 -5.69
N SER A 49 8.27 -7.24 -6.44
CA SER A 49 8.89 -5.98 -6.87
C SER A 49 8.20 -5.35 -8.09
N GLU A 50 7.31 -6.08 -8.74
CA GLU A 50 6.68 -5.72 -10.01
C GLU A 50 5.23 -5.25 -9.84
N LYS A 51 4.80 -4.37 -10.74
CA LYS A 51 3.43 -3.88 -10.79
C LYS A 51 2.50 -4.95 -11.35
N GLU A 52 1.36 -5.16 -10.71
CA GLU A 52 0.29 -6.02 -11.22
C GLU A 52 -1.06 -5.29 -11.15
N ILE A 53 -1.91 -5.47 -12.16
CA ILE A 53 -3.29 -4.98 -12.18
C ILE A 53 -4.19 -6.20 -12.24
N PHE A 54 -4.71 -6.63 -11.08
CA PHE A 54 -5.41 -7.91 -11.01
C PHE A 54 -6.72 -7.92 -11.80
N SER A 55 -7.49 -6.82 -11.83
CA SER A 55 -8.60 -6.66 -12.78
C SER A 55 -9.05 -5.22 -12.95
N LEU A 56 -9.48 -4.91 -14.19
CA LEU A 56 -10.20 -3.68 -14.55
C LEU A 56 -11.71 -3.90 -14.74
N LEU A 57 -12.18 -5.15 -14.64
CA LEU A 57 -13.60 -5.48 -14.81
C LEU A 57 -14.36 -5.25 -13.51
N VAL A 58 -15.34 -4.34 -13.50
CA VAL A 58 -16.11 -3.94 -12.30
C VAL A 58 -16.75 -5.12 -11.57
N THR A 59 -17.16 -6.15 -12.31
CA THR A 59 -17.79 -7.38 -11.81
C THR A 59 -16.80 -8.38 -11.22
N SER A 60 -15.49 -8.22 -11.44
CA SER A 60 -14.46 -9.11 -10.90
C SER A 60 -14.25 -8.87 -9.40
N SER A 61 -14.00 -9.94 -8.63
CA SER A 61 -13.54 -9.86 -7.23
C SER A 61 -12.18 -9.16 -7.10
N ALA A 62 -11.38 -9.16 -8.16
CA ALA A 62 -10.07 -8.51 -8.25
C ALA A 62 -10.13 -7.05 -8.76
N TYR A 63 -11.33 -6.52 -8.98
CA TYR A 63 -11.50 -5.18 -9.55
C TYR A 63 -10.80 -4.10 -8.72
N ALA A 64 -9.99 -3.28 -9.40
CA ALA A 64 -9.31 -2.12 -8.83
C ALA A 64 -8.40 -2.45 -7.64
N ILE A 65 -7.83 -3.66 -7.67
CA ILE A 65 -6.75 -4.10 -6.79
C ILE A 65 -5.46 -4.09 -7.60
N TYR A 66 -4.40 -3.55 -7.00
CA TYR A 66 -3.11 -3.37 -7.64
C TYR A 66 -2.00 -3.83 -6.72
N ARG A 67 -0.98 -4.50 -7.26
CA ARG A 67 0.32 -4.64 -6.58
C ARG A 67 1.20 -3.47 -6.98
N MET A 68 1.75 -2.77 -6.00
CA MET A 68 2.61 -1.62 -6.23
C MET A 68 4.05 -2.09 -6.46
N PRO A 69 4.74 -1.57 -7.51
CA PRO A 69 6.14 -1.89 -7.74
C PRO A 69 7.03 -1.20 -6.70
N ASP A 70 8.23 -1.74 -6.46
CA ASP A 70 9.23 -1.10 -5.59
C ASP A 70 9.62 0.31 -6.06
N THR A 71 9.56 0.54 -7.37
CA THR A 71 9.87 1.83 -8.00
C THR A 71 8.80 2.90 -7.78
N ALA A 72 7.65 2.56 -7.17
CA ALA A 72 6.62 3.52 -6.81
C ALA A 72 7.05 4.52 -5.72
N THR A 73 8.14 4.21 -5.00
CA THR A 73 8.66 5.03 -3.91
C THR A 73 10.17 5.15 -3.99
N LYS A 74 10.71 6.24 -3.44
CA LYS A 74 12.15 6.43 -3.20
C LYS A 74 12.32 6.94 -1.77
N PRO A 75 13.04 6.23 -0.89
CA PRO A 75 13.68 4.91 -1.08
C PRO A 75 12.69 3.77 -1.32
N THR A 76 13.18 2.58 -1.68
CA THR A 76 12.35 1.36 -1.75
C THR A 76 11.94 0.90 -0.35
N GLY A 77 10.86 0.11 -0.26
CA GLY A 77 10.36 -0.44 1.00
C GLY A 77 11.43 -1.18 1.82
N PRO A 78 12.14 -2.18 1.25
CA PRO A 78 13.23 -2.86 1.95
C PRO A 78 14.36 -1.94 2.41
N ARG A 79 14.72 -0.92 1.61
CA ARG A 79 15.75 0.04 1.98
C ARG A 79 15.31 0.91 3.16
N LEU A 80 14.06 1.36 3.15
CA LEU A 80 13.46 2.10 4.27
C LEU A 80 13.37 1.23 5.52
N LEU A 81 13.01 -0.06 5.37
CA LEU A 81 12.99 -1.03 6.48
C LEU A 81 14.36 -1.12 7.13
N ALA A 82 15.43 -1.30 6.36
CA ALA A 82 16.78 -1.37 6.90
C ALA A 82 17.21 -0.09 7.61
N HIS A 83 16.82 1.08 7.07
CA HIS A 83 17.09 2.36 7.71
C HIS A 83 16.38 2.50 9.05
N ARG A 84 15.08 2.24 9.11
CA ARG A 84 14.31 2.31 10.36
C ARG A 84 14.72 1.24 11.36
N ALA A 85 15.07 0.04 10.89
CA ALA A 85 15.57 -1.02 11.75
C ALA A 85 16.90 -0.59 12.40
N TYR A 86 17.82 0.00 11.61
CA TYR A 86 19.08 0.55 12.13
C TYR A 86 18.86 1.66 13.18
N GLU A 87 17.90 2.55 12.97
CA GLU A 87 17.55 3.59 13.95
C GLU A 87 16.90 3.01 15.22
N THR A 88 16.13 1.92 15.07
CA THR A 88 15.33 1.34 16.16
C THR A 88 16.13 0.37 17.03
N PHE A 89 17.11 -0.33 16.46
CA PHE A 89 17.88 -1.41 17.09
C PHE A 89 19.38 -1.19 16.95
N PRO A 90 20.03 -0.58 17.96
CA PRO A 90 21.48 -0.40 17.99
C PRO A 90 22.27 -1.71 17.81
N GLU A 91 21.67 -2.86 18.17
CA GLU A 91 22.23 -4.20 18.03
C GLU A 91 22.53 -4.58 16.58
N LEU A 92 21.78 -4.03 15.62
CA LEU A 92 22.08 -4.22 14.19
C LEU A 92 23.42 -3.60 13.78
N GLY A 93 24.00 -2.72 14.61
CA GLY A 93 25.36 -2.24 14.42
C GLY A 93 26.42 -3.35 14.53
N SER A 94 26.16 -4.42 15.28
CA SER A 94 27.06 -5.57 15.45
C SER A 94 26.66 -6.80 14.62
N GLN A 95 25.38 -6.91 14.26
CA GLN A 95 24.84 -7.96 13.38
C GLN A 95 24.02 -7.34 12.25
N PRO A 96 24.68 -6.80 11.21
CA PRO A 96 24.03 -5.93 10.23
C PRO A 96 23.30 -6.72 9.13
N ASN A 97 22.53 -7.76 9.49
CA ASN A 97 21.83 -8.60 8.52
C ASN A 97 20.32 -8.53 8.72
N ILE A 98 19.59 -8.28 7.64
CA ILE A 98 18.14 -8.37 7.58
C ILE A 98 17.78 -9.24 6.37
N ASN A 99 17.13 -10.38 6.61
CA ASN A 99 16.56 -11.19 5.54
C ASN A 99 15.12 -10.73 5.31
N VAL A 100 14.77 -10.38 4.07
CA VAL A 100 13.40 -9.98 3.72
C VAL A 100 12.80 -11.09 2.89
N HIS A 101 11.83 -11.80 3.45
CA HIS A 101 11.12 -12.88 2.76
C HIS A 101 9.91 -12.37 1.99
N HIS A 102 9.19 -11.39 2.53
CA HIS A 102 8.09 -10.72 1.84
C HIS A 102 8.10 -9.22 2.16
N PHE A 103 7.94 -8.39 1.14
CA PHE A 103 7.69 -6.97 1.28
C PHE A 103 6.89 -6.54 0.06
N VAL A 104 5.57 -6.51 0.23
CA VAL A 104 4.64 -6.26 -0.86
C VAL A 104 3.54 -5.31 -0.41
N THR A 105 3.17 -4.40 -1.31
CA THR A 105 2.10 -3.42 -1.10
C THR A 105 0.97 -3.67 -2.09
N TYR A 106 -0.24 -3.77 -1.58
CA TYR A 106 -1.46 -3.82 -2.38
C TYR A 106 -2.30 -2.57 -2.17
N ALA A 107 -2.67 -1.89 -3.25
CA ALA A 107 -3.67 -0.83 -3.21
C ALA A 107 -5.04 -1.43 -3.55
N ASN A 108 -6.02 -1.26 -2.65
CA ASN A 108 -7.40 -1.69 -2.88
C ASN A 108 -8.31 -0.45 -2.99
N LEU A 109 -8.73 -0.16 -4.22
CA LEU A 109 -9.64 0.94 -4.55
C LEU A 109 -11.07 0.46 -4.86
N GLN A 110 -11.35 -0.83 -4.65
CA GLN A 110 -12.55 -1.50 -5.15
C GLN A 110 -13.84 -0.84 -4.71
N SER A 111 -13.99 -0.59 -3.40
CA SER A 111 -15.21 0.01 -2.83
C SER A 111 -15.47 1.40 -3.42
N GLN A 112 -14.44 2.24 -3.47
CA GLN A 112 -14.55 3.61 -3.97
C GLN A 112 -14.89 3.66 -5.46
N LEU A 113 -14.20 2.86 -6.30
CA LEU A 113 -14.46 2.88 -7.74
C LEU A 113 -15.80 2.23 -8.10
N ARG A 114 -16.26 1.21 -7.36
CA ARG A 114 -17.62 0.67 -7.54
C ARG A 114 -18.68 1.69 -7.16
N LYS A 115 -18.51 2.41 -6.04
CA LYS A 115 -19.42 3.49 -5.62
C LYS A 115 -19.51 4.57 -6.70
N SER A 116 -18.37 5.05 -7.20
CA SER A 116 -18.30 6.03 -8.28
C SER A 116 -18.96 5.53 -9.56
N SER A 117 -18.73 4.28 -9.96
CA SER A 117 -19.32 3.70 -11.17
C SER A 117 -20.84 3.57 -11.08
N LEU A 118 -21.36 3.17 -9.91
CA LEU A 118 -22.81 3.09 -9.67
C LEU A 118 -23.45 4.48 -9.73
N VAL A 119 -22.85 5.47 -9.08
CA VAL A 119 -23.33 6.86 -9.10
C VAL A 119 -23.29 7.42 -10.53
N ALA A 120 -22.23 7.16 -11.29
CA ALA A 120 -22.15 7.53 -12.70
C ALA A 120 -23.30 6.93 -13.52
N GLY A 121 -23.62 5.66 -13.30
CA GLY A 121 -24.73 4.98 -13.99
C GLY A 121 -26.10 5.57 -13.65
N LEU A 122 -26.31 6.03 -12.41
CA LEU A 122 -27.60 6.55 -11.95
C LEU A 122 -27.79 8.05 -12.20
N THR A 123 -26.73 8.83 -12.10
CA THR A 123 -26.81 10.31 -12.05
C THR A 123 -25.99 11.00 -13.15
N GLY A 124 -25.33 10.21 -13.99
CA GLY A 124 -24.43 10.72 -15.02
C GLY A 124 -23.19 11.41 -14.42
N PRO A 125 -22.46 12.20 -15.22
CA PRO A 125 -21.20 12.82 -14.80
C PRO A 125 -21.37 13.87 -13.69
N ILE A 126 -22.56 14.45 -13.52
CA ILE A 126 -22.82 15.47 -12.50
C ILE A 126 -22.73 14.86 -11.10
N GLY A 127 -23.34 13.70 -10.85
CA GLY A 127 -23.25 13.07 -9.53
C GLY A 127 -21.87 12.50 -9.23
N VAL A 128 -21.11 12.07 -10.25
CA VAL A 128 -19.69 11.71 -10.08
C VAL A 128 -18.88 12.92 -9.60
N ALA A 129 -19.09 14.09 -10.19
CA ALA A 129 -18.39 15.32 -9.80
C ALA A 129 -18.72 15.77 -8.37
N ILE A 130 -19.93 15.45 -7.87
CA ILE A 130 -20.30 15.70 -6.47
C ILE A 130 -19.61 14.70 -5.55
N LEU A 131 -19.59 13.41 -5.91
CA LEU A 131 -18.92 12.37 -5.14
C LEU A 131 -17.40 12.61 -5.05
N SER A 132 -16.78 13.08 -6.14
CA SER A 132 -15.35 13.37 -6.19
C SER A 132 -14.93 14.56 -5.32
N ARG A 133 -15.88 15.38 -4.86
CA ARG A 133 -15.65 16.49 -3.92
C ARG A 133 -15.79 16.09 -2.46
N GLN A 134 -16.30 14.89 -2.17
CA GLN A 134 -16.35 14.40 -0.81
C GLN A 134 -14.97 13.90 -0.39
N GLU A 135 -14.54 14.30 0.79
CA GLU A 135 -13.34 13.75 1.41
C GLU A 135 -13.53 12.24 1.64
N LEU A 136 -12.45 11.50 1.44
CA LEU A 136 -12.47 10.06 1.70
C LEU A 136 -12.60 9.83 3.22
N PRO A 137 -13.41 8.85 3.66
CA PRO A 137 -13.52 8.56 5.09
C PRO A 137 -12.15 8.16 5.64
N VAL A 138 -11.80 8.72 6.80
CA VAL A 138 -10.53 8.45 7.47
C VAL A 138 -10.65 7.24 8.39
N GLY A 139 -9.53 6.58 8.66
CA GLY A 139 -9.46 5.46 9.60
C GLY A 139 -8.12 5.35 10.29
N ASP A 140 -8.00 4.33 11.14
CA ASP A 140 -6.77 4.03 11.88
C ASP A 140 -5.86 3.08 11.11
N VAL A 141 -4.55 3.22 11.32
CA VAL A 141 -3.56 2.27 10.81
C VAL A 141 -3.55 1.03 11.69
N LEU A 142 -3.83 -0.13 11.11
CA LEU A 142 -3.93 -1.40 11.83
C LEU A 142 -2.81 -2.33 11.42
N THR A 143 -1.92 -2.68 12.35
CA THR A 143 -0.85 -3.67 12.12
C THR A 143 -1.11 -4.92 12.94
N THR A 144 -1.13 -6.06 12.27
CA THR A 144 -1.41 -7.36 12.85
C THR A 144 -0.27 -8.32 12.54
N ARG A 145 0.13 -9.13 13.51
CA ARG A 145 1.03 -10.26 13.25
C ARG A 145 0.25 -11.33 12.49
N ILE A 146 0.88 -11.93 11.49
CA ILE A 146 0.29 -12.95 10.64
C ILE A 146 1.20 -14.18 10.56
N ASP A 147 0.65 -15.27 10.07
CA ASP A 147 1.39 -16.47 9.69
C ASP A 147 1.88 -16.32 8.24
N SER A 148 3.20 -16.45 8.01
CA SER A 148 3.83 -16.35 6.69
C SER A 148 3.27 -17.35 5.67
N SER A 149 2.66 -18.45 6.09
CA SER A 149 2.01 -19.41 5.18
C SER A 149 0.88 -18.79 4.36
N ILE A 150 0.40 -17.59 4.71
CA ILE A 150 -0.59 -16.88 3.89
C ILE A 150 -0.06 -16.56 2.49
N PHE A 151 1.25 -16.28 2.34
CA PHE A 151 1.83 -15.99 1.03
C PHE A 151 1.78 -17.21 0.12
N GLU A 152 2.11 -18.40 0.63
CA GLU A 152 1.99 -19.64 -0.14
C GLU A 152 0.53 -20.00 -0.46
N LYS A 153 -0.37 -19.87 0.53
CA LYS A 153 -1.80 -20.22 0.37
C LYS A 153 -2.53 -19.37 -0.66
N THR A 154 -2.04 -18.16 -0.92
CA THR A 154 -2.65 -17.19 -1.83
C THR A 154 -1.77 -16.88 -3.03
N ALA A 155 -0.76 -17.70 -3.32
CA ALA A 155 0.10 -17.50 -4.50
C ALA A 155 -0.68 -17.68 -5.81
N GLY A 156 -0.21 -17.03 -6.88
CA GLY A 156 -0.77 -17.16 -8.22
C GLY A 156 -2.13 -16.47 -8.37
N GLY A 157 -3.13 -17.20 -8.86
CA GLY A 157 -4.43 -16.63 -9.26
C GLY A 157 -5.24 -16.01 -8.12
N GLU A 158 -4.94 -16.34 -6.86
CA GLU A 158 -5.64 -15.82 -5.67
C GLU A 158 -4.85 -14.71 -4.94
N GLU A 159 -3.76 -14.21 -5.52
CA GLU A 159 -2.91 -13.22 -4.84
C GLU A 159 -3.67 -11.94 -4.48
N TYR A 160 -4.60 -11.52 -5.34
CA TYR A 160 -5.43 -10.32 -5.11
C TYR A 160 -6.23 -10.39 -3.80
N THR A 161 -6.50 -11.58 -3.27
CA THR A 161 -7.22 -11.77 -1.99
C THR A 161 -6.44 -11.25 -0.79
N ARG A 162 -5.11 -11.11 -0.89
CA ARG A 162 -4.27 -10.44 0.13
C ARG A 162 -4.64 -8.97 0.31
N ALA A 163 -5.29 -8.36 -0.67
CA ALA A 163 -5.77 -6.98 -0.57
C ALA A 163 -7.13 -6.86 0.13
N PHE A 164 -7.74 -7.97 0.56
CA PHE A 164 -9.02 -7.95 1.26
C PHE A 164 -8.87 -7.52 2.72
N PHE A 165 -9.94 -6.95 3.23
CA PHE A 165 -10.09 -6.49 4.60
C PHE A 165 -11.52 -6.71 5.07
N SER A 166 -11.69 -6.90 6.37
CA SER A 166 -13.01 -7.09 6.96
C SER A 166 -13.73 -5.76 7.19
N ALA A 167 -15.03 -5.83 7.48
CA ALA A 167 -15.82 -4.65 7.81
C ALA A 167 -15.40 -4.04 9.16
N GLU A 168 -14.85 -4.84 10.06
CA GLU A 168 -14.32 -4.39 11.33
C GLU A 168 -13.01 -3.61 11.15
N GLU A 169 -12.19 -3.99 10.18
CA GLU A 169 -10.91 -3.32 9.88
C GLU A 169 -11.08 -1.99 9.14
N ASN A 170 -12.13 -1.86 8.32
CA ASN A 170 -12.41 -0.67 7.52
C ASN A 170 -13.92 -0.53 7.30
N PRO A 171 -14.68 -0.06 8.32
CA PRO A 171 -16.14 -0.01 8.29
C PRO A 171 -16.68 0.92 7.20
N GLU A 172 -15.97 2.02 6.96
CA GLU A 172 -16.31 3.01 5.93
C GLU A 172 -15.94 2.56 4.51
N LYS A 173 -15.26 1.41 4.39
CA LYS A 173 -14.79 0.83 3.13
C LYS A 173 -14.01 1.83 2.28
N SER A 174 -13.18 2.62 2.94
CA SER A 174 -12.26 3.56 2.30
C SER A 174 -11.24 2.82 1.44
N PRO A 175 -10.66 3.46 0.42
CA PRO A 175 -9.51 2.90 -0.28
C PRO A 175 -8.35 2.70 0.70
N VAL A 176 -7.65 1.58 0.62
CA VAL A 176 -6.57 1.24 1.56
C VAL A 176 -5.32 0.77 0.83
N ASN A 177 -4.17 1.00 1.46
CA ASN A 177 -2.95 0.26 1.16
C ASN A 177 -2.79 -0.85 2.20
N LEU A 178 -2.58 -2.09 1.74
CA LEU A 178 -2.20 -3.21 2.58
C LEU A 178 -0.73 -3.53 2.33
N ILE A 179 0.06 -3.42 3.39
CA ILE A 179 1.51 -3.61 3.34
C ILE A 179 1.85 -4.84 4.17
N TYR A 180 2.46 -5.81 3.52
CA TYR A 180 2.92 -7.04 4.12
C TYR A 180 4.42 -6.98 4.29
N ILE A 181 4.91 -7.33 5.48
CA ILE A 181 6.33 -7.39 5.81
C ILE A 181 6.58 -8.71 6.51
N ASP A 182 7.41 -9.57 5.92
CA ASP A 182 7.97 -10.77 6.54
C ASP A 182 9.49 -10.64 6.48
N ALA A 183 10.09 -10.40 7.64
CA ALA A 183 11.51 -10.18 7.75
C ALA A 183 12.09 -10.98 8.92
N GLU A 184 13.35 -11.34 8.79
CA GLU A 184 14.16 -11.93 9.84
C GLU A 184 15.30 -10.97 10.19
N MET A 185 15.38 -10.61 11.46
CA MET A 185 16.46 -9.81 12.02
C MET A 185 16.61 -10.13 13.50
N LEU A 186 17.83 -9.95 14.05
CA LEU A 186 18.13 -10.23 15.46
C LEU A 186 17.73 -11.65 15.90
N GLY A 187 17.81 -12.63 14.98
CA GLY A 187 17.45 -14.02 15.23
C GLY A 187 15.95 -14.32 15.32
N GLN A 188 15.09 -13.35 15.01
CA GLN A 188 13.63 -13.50 15.03
C GLN A 188 13.06 -13.25 13.63
N ARG A 189 12.16 -14.13 13.18
CA ARG A 189 11.36 -13.91 11.96
C ARG A 189 9.95 -13.48 12.34
N ILE A 190 9.53 -12.32 11.88
CA ILE A 190 8.18 -11.78 12.12
C ILE A 190 7.53 -11.47 10.79
N ALA A 191 6.29 -11.93 10.62
CA ALA A 191 5.40 -11.51 9.55
C ALA A 191 4.27 -10.63 10.08
N SER A 192 3.97 -9.55 9.38
CA SER A 192 2.88 -8.64 9.71
C SER A 192 2.13 -8.15 8.48
N ARG A 193 0.83 -7.89 8.66
CA ARG A 193 -0.05 -7.20 7.73
C ARG A 193 -0.44 -5.87 8.32
N CYS A 194 -0.23 -4.80 7.56
CA CYS A 194 -0.56 -3.45 7.94
C CYS A 194 -1.58 -2.86 6.96
N LEU A 195 -2.74 -2.45 7.47
CA LEU A 195 -3.79 -1.76 6.72
C LEU A 195 -3.69 -0.27 6.97
N VAL A 196 -3.58 0.51 5.89
CA VAL A 196 -3.44 1.96 5.91
C VAL A 196 -4.59 2.60 5.11
N PRO A 197 -5.62 3.14 5.79
CA PRO A 197 -6.67 3.93 5.17
C PRO A 197 -6.22 5.38 4.97
N PRO A 198 -7.06 6.27 4.41
CA PRO A 198 -6.84 7.71 4.51
C PRO A 198 -6.76 8.10 5.98
N ILE A 199 -5.81 8.97 6.33
CA ILE A 199 -5.56 9.36 7.72
C ILE A 199 -6.00 10.81 7.90
N LYS A 200 -6.59 11.09 9.06
CA LYS A 200 -6.97 12.45 9.45
C LYS A 200 -5.76 13.39 9.34
N ASP A 201 -5.98 14.59 8.83
CA ASP A 201 -4.95 15.62 8.64
C ASP A 201 -3.81 15.25 7.66
N LYS A 202 -3.93 14.10 6.96
CA LYS A 202 -3.04 13.69 5.85
C LYS A 202 -3.84 13.39 4.57
N PRO A 203 -4.48 14.40 3.93
CA PRO A 203 -5.31 14.20 2.74
C PRO A 203 -4.52 13.71 1.52
N HIS A 204 -3.19 13.87 1.52
CA HIS A 204 -2.27 13.41 0.49
C HIS A 204 -1.20 12.48 1.08
N LEU A 205 -1.63 11.45 1.80
CA LEU A 205 -0.71 10.44 2.34
C LEU A 205 0.09 9.79 1.19
N PHE A 206 1.40 10.01 1.17
CA PHE A 206 2.28 9.37 0.19
C PHE A 206 2.44 7.89 0.52
N LEU A 207 2.60 7.04 -0.51
CA LEU A 207 2.81 5.60 -0.29
C LEU A 207 4.03 5.33 0.61
N ILE A 208 5.09 6.12 0.50
CA ILE A 208 6.28 5.98 1.34
C ILE A 208 5.99 6.30 2.82
N GLU A 209 5.05 7.20 3.12
CA GLU A 209 4.61 7.43 4.51
C GLU A 209 3.80 6.25 5.04
N ALA A 210 2.93 5.67 4.20
CA ALA A 210 2.21 4.45 4.56
C ALA A 210 3.19 3.31 4.86
N MET A 211 4.21 3.12 4.03
CA MET A 211 5.30 2.17 4.28
C MET A 211 6.02 2.46 5.60
N ASP A 212 6.37 3.73 5.86
CA ASP A 212 7.08 4.13 7.07
C ASP A 212 6.28 3.82 8.36
N MET A 213 4.98 4.11 8.35
CA MET A 213 4.07 3.76 9.46
C MET A 213 4.03 2.24 9.68
N CYS A 214 3.89 1.47 8.61
CA CYS A 214 3.83 0.01 8.70
C CYS A 214 5.16 -0.61 9.13
N ILE A 215 6.29 -0.07 8.66
CA ILE A 215 7.63 -0.47 9.10
C ILE A 215 7.81 -0.19 10.59
N THR A 216 7.43 1.01 11.04
CA THR A 216 7.53 1.38 12.46
C THR A 216 6.72 0.42 13.35
N ASN A 217 5.48 0.14 12.96
CA ASN A 217 4.62 -0.80 13.68
C ASN A 217 5.15 -2.24 13.62
N HIS A 218 5.69 -2.67 12.49
CA HIS A 218 6.32 -3.98 12.34
C HIS A 218 7.53 -4.14 13.27
N LEU A 219 8.43 -3.16 13.29
CA LEU A 219 9.62 -3.16 14.15
C LEU A 219 9.25 -3.20 15.64
N ALA A 220 8.14 -2.57 16.05
CA ALA A 220 7.65 -2.65 17.42
C ALA A 220 7.29 -4.09 17.87
N LEU A 221 6.98 -5.00 16.93
CA LEU A 221 6.67 -6.39 17.24
C LEU A 221 7.89 -7.18 17.75
N TYR A 222 9.11 -6.81 17.37
CA TYR A 222 10.34 -7.46 17.84
C TYR A 222 10.61 -7.19 19.32
N ARG A 223 10.30 -5.97 19.79
CA ARG A 223 10.46 -5.61 21.22
C ARG A 223 9.51 -6.37 22.13
N SER A 224 8.30 -6.64 21.64
CA SER A 224 7.27 -7.35 22.41
C SER A 224 7.65 -8.80 22.70
N ASP A 225 8.43 -9.44 21.83
CA ASP A 225 8.88 -10.81 22.04
C ASP A 225 10.20 -10.88 22.81
N ALA A 226 11.12 -9.92 22.65
CA ALA A 226 12.33 -9.83 23.47
C ALA A 226 12.01 -9.71 24.98
N VAL A 227 10.95 -8.99 25.35
CA VAL A 227 10.47 -8.88 26.73
C VAL A 227 9.89 -10.20 27.25
N LYS A 228 9.17 -10.96 26.40
CA LYS A 228 8.64 -12.28 26.77
C LYS A 228 9.74 -13.32 26.97
N GLU A 229 10.79 -13.27 26.14
CA GLU A 229 11.93 -14.19 26.23
C GLU A 229 12.81 -13.91 27.46
N THR A 230 12.90 -12.65 27.88
CA THR A 230 13.61 -12.24 29.12
C THR A 230 12.83 -12.59 30.38
N ALA A 231 11.49 -12.53 30.34
CA ALA A 231 10.64 -12.89 31.48
C ALA A 231 10.49 -14.42 31.69
N ALA A 232 10.88 -15.23 30.72
CA ALA A 232 10.83 -16.70 30.77
C ALA A 232 12.15 -17.38 31.17
N LYS A 233 13.21 -16.59 31.42
CA LYS A 233 14.51 -17.04 31.94
C LYS A 233 14.65 -16.67 33.41
#